data_AF-A0A5C7R5G3-F1
#
_entry.id   AF-A0A5C7R5G3-F1
#
_cell.length_a   1.000
_cell.length_b   1.000
_cell.length_c   1.000
_cell.angle_alpha   90.00
_cell.angle_beta   90.00
_cell.angle_gamma   90.00
#
_symmetry.space_group_name_H-M   'P 1'
#
loop_
_entity.id
_entity.type
_entity.pdbx_description
1 polymer ?
#
loop_
_entity_poly.entity_id
_entity_poly.type
_entity_poly.pdbx_seq_one_letter_code
_entity_poly.pdbx_strand_id
1 'polypeptide(L)'
;MTNHGKRLSPQTWERIRTDYEVKRMSFNELQTRYEVNRSNISRRAKKQGWNRALVQQVLDDRLQAKEGIEAAIHKLRLLAAYTVSKPKFATEKRHALEEEANYRERVCSQIEASTLQGMAALDHLLNQALARQDELNSVEFMEVLAKALDIHSKALLRYSQAVFGDKGLPL
;
A
#
# COMPACT_ATOMS: atom_id res chain seq x y z
N MET A 1 -24.96 -42.68 30.35
CA MET A 1 -23.81 -43.60 30.28
C MET A 1 -22.77 -42.97 29.38
N THR A 2 -21.63 -42.56 29.92
CA THR A 2 -20.55 -41.90 29.17
C THR A 2 -19.78 -42.93 28.34
N ASN A 3 -19.55 -42.65 27.04
CA ASN A 3 -18.78 -43.50 26.11
C ASN A 3 -17.29 -43.56 26.52
N HIS A 4 -16.98 -44.27 27.60
CA HIS A 4 -15.62 -44.52 28.07
C HIS A 4 -15.00 -45.67 27.27
N GLY A 5 -14.55 -45.41 26.04
CA GLY A 5 -13.69 -46.35 25.32
C GLY A 5 -13.88 -46.45 23.80
N LYS A 6 -14.95 -45.88 23.22
CA LYS A 6 -15.09 -45.87 21.75
C LYS A 6 -14.19 -44.79 21.13
N ARG A 7 -13.26 -45.21 20.27
CA ARG A 7 -12.43 -44.31 19.44
C ARG A 7 -13.37 -43.58 18.47
N LEU A 8 -13.61 -42.29 18.71
CA LEU A 8 -14.43 -41.47 17.82
C LEU A 8 -13.81 -41.38 16.43
N SER A 9 -14.68 -41.31 15.42
CA SER A 9 -14.24 -41.18 14.03
C SER A 9 -13.52 -39.84 13.79
N PRO A 10 -12.62 -39.76 12.79
CA PRO A 10 -12.01 -38.49 12.39
C PRO A 10 -13.03 -37.41 12.03
N GLN A 11 -14.12 -37.79 11.35
CA GLN A 11 -15.19 -36.85 10.97
C GLN A 11 -15.93 -36.27 12.19
N THR A 12 -16.14 -37.07 13.24
CA THR A 12 -16.74 -36.60 14.49
C THR A 12 -15.85 -35.57 15.17
N TRP A 13 -14.53 -35.80 15.19
CA TRP A 13 -13.58 -34.83 15.73
C TRP A 13 -13.51 -33.53 14.93
N GLU A 14 -13.64 -33.60 13.60
CA GLU A 14 -13.68 -32.41 12.76
C GLU A 14 -14.95 -31.57 13.00
N ARG A 15 -16.09 -32.23 13.24
CA ARG A 15 -17.32 -31.53 13.65
C ARG A 15 -17.18 -30.87 15.01
N ILE A 16 -16.58 -31.55 15.99
CA ILE A 16 -16.28 -30.97 17.32
C ILE A 16 -15.37 -29.75 17.18
N ARG A 17 -14.34 -29.83 16.32
CA ARG A 17 -13.45 -28.71 16.03
C ARG A 17 -14.20 -27.53 15.40
N THR A 18 -15.00 -27.78 14.37
CA THR A 18 -15.78 -26.75 13.70
C THR A 18 -16.74 -26.05 14.66
N ASP A 19 -17.43 -26.82 15.51
CA ASP A 19 -18.34 -26.24 16.50
C ASP A 19 -17.59 -25.41 17.57
N TYR A 20 -16.37 -25.81 17.93
CA TYR A 20 -15.50 -25.04 18.82
C TYR A 20 -15.00 -23.74 18.19
N GLU A 21 -14.37 -23.84 17.01
CA GLU A 21 -13.66 -22.73 16.37
C GLU A 21 -14.59 -21.76 15.65
N VAL A 22 -15.67 -22.26 15.03
CA VAL A 22 -16.60 -21.46 14.20
C VAL A 22 -17.88 -21.13 14.95
N LYS A 23 -18.51 -22.11 15.62
CA LYS A 23 -19.79 -21.89 16.33
C LYS A 23 -19.63 -21.43 17.78
N ARG A 24 -18.40 -21.17 18.20
CA ARG A 24 -18.03 -20.63 19.52
C ARG A 24 -18.46 -21.50 20.72
N MET A 25 -18.75 -22.79 20.51
CA MET A 25 -19.17 -23.68 21.59
C MET A 25 -18.03 -23.89 22.60
N SER A 26 -18.34 -23.84 23.89
CA SER A 26 -17.43 -24.17 24.98
C SER A 26 -17.18 -25.68 25.05
N PHE A 27 -16.09 -26.09 25.70
CA PHE A 27 -15.84 -27.52 25.93
C PHE A 27 -16.93 -28.21 26.75
N ASN A 28 -17.68 -27.48 27.59
CA ASN A 28 -18.81 -28.04 28.32
C ASN A 28 -19.99 -28.33 27.38
N GLU A 29 -20.32 -27.40 26.49
CA GLU A 29 -21.37 -27.61 25.48
C GLU A 29 -21.00 -28.73 24.51
N LEU A 30 -19.73 -28.80 24.09
CA LEU A 30 -19.23 -29.88 23.24
C LEU A 30 -19.25 -31.24 23.96
N GLN A 31 -18.96 -31.26 25.27
CA GLN A 31 -19.07 -32.48 26.07
C GLN A 31 -20.52 -32.99 26.09
N THR A 32 -21.48 -32.11 26.33
CA THR A 32 -22.91 -32.48 26.34
C THR A 32 -23.37 -32.90 24.95
N ARG A 33 -22.99 -32.16 23.92
CA ARG A 33 -23.45 -32.39 22.54
C ARG A 33 -22.92 -33.68 21.92
N TYR A 34 -21.67 -34.02 22.20
CA TYR A 34 -20.98 -35.16 21.57
C TYR A 34 -20.76 -36.33 22.54
N GLU A 35 -21.22 -36.20 23.79
CA GLU A 35 -21.04 -37.18 24.87
C GLU A 35 -19.56 -37.56 25.09
N VAL A 36 -18.66 -36.59 24.90
CA VAL A 36 -17.20 -36.77 25.02
C VAL A 36 -16.69 -36.05 26.26
N ASN A 37 -15.82 -36.71 27.03
CA ASN A 37 -15.22 -36.07 28.19
C ASN A 37 -14.45 -34.79 27.81
N ARG A 38 -14.74 -33.66 28.47
CA ARG A 38 -14.08 -32.37 28.28
C ARG A 38 -12.55 -32.46 28.31
N SER A 39 -11.97 -33.26 29.19
CA SER A 39 -10.51 -33.41 29.28
C SER A 39 -9.92 -34.05 28.01
N ASN A 40 -10.65 -34.93 27.34
CA ASN A 40 -10.23 -35.51 26.06
C ASN A 40 -10.30 -34.47 24.94
N ILE A 41 -11.37 -33.66 24.90
CA ILE A 41 -11.51 -32.56 23.94
C ILE A 41 -10.38 -31.54 24.14
N SER A 42 -10.12 -31.11 25.38
CA SER A 42 -9.06 -30.15 25.71
C SER A 42 -7.67 -30.65 25.37
N ARG A 43 -7.33 -31.90 25.73
CA ARG A 43 -6.03 -32.51 25.35
C ARG A 43 -5.85 -32.56 23.84
N ARG A 44 -6.90 -32.92 23.10
CA ARG A 44 -6.84 -32.97 21.64
C ARG A 44 -6.73 -31.58 21.02
N ALA A 45 -7.51 -30.61 21.50
CA ALA A 45 -7.45 -29.22 21.08
C ALA A 45 -6.03 -28.65 21.25
N LYS A 46 -5.39 -28.92 22.40
CA LYS A 46 -3.99 -28.54 22.62
C LYS A 46 -3.02 -29.26 21.67
N LYS A 47 -3.19 -30.57 21.48
CA LYS A 47 -2.35 -31.38 20.58
C LYS A 47 -2.45 -30.95 19.11
N GLN A 48 -3.62 -30.49 18.69
CA GLN A 48 -3.91 -30.12 17.30
C GLN A 48 -3.90 -28.60 17.06
N GLY A 49 -3.56 -27.81 18.08
CA GLY A 49 -3.47 -26.35 17.98
C GLY A 49 -4.79 -25.65 17.66
N TRP A 50 -5.92 -26.16 18.15
CA TRP A 50 -7.22 -25.53 17.90
C TRP A 50 -7.25 -24.12 18.48
N ASN A 51 -7.63 -23.14 17.66
CA ASN A 51 -7.54 -21.73 18.02
C ASN A 51 -8.79 -20.97 17.58
N ARG A 52 -9.77 -20.91 18.48
CA ARG A 52 -11.02 -20.16 18.29
C ARG A 52 -10.78 -18.67 18.07
N ALA A 53 -9.81 -18.06 18.76
CA ALA A 53 -9.55 -16.63 18.64
C ALA A 53 -9.01 -16.28 17.24
N LEU A 54 -8.05 -17.06 16.74
CA LEU A 54 -7.50 -16.88 15.40
C LEU A 54 -8.55 -17.12 14.31
N VAL A 55 -9.33 -18.21 14.42
CA VAL A 55 -10.39 -18.50 13.45
C VAL A 55 -11.44 -17.38 13.45
N GLN A 56 -11.77 -16.84 14.62
CA GLN A 56 -12.72 -15.74 14.72
C GLN A 56 -12.18 -14.47 14.08
N GLN A 57 -10.92 -14.11 14.34
CA GLN A 57 -10.28 -12.97 13.71
C GLN A 57 -10.33 -13.07 12.17
N VAL A 58 -9.99 -14.24 11.62
CA VAL A 58 -10.07 -14.47 10.16
C VAL A 58 -11.49 -14.33 9.62
N LEU A 59 -12.52 -14.76 10.38
CA LEU A 59 -13.91 -14.60 9.98
C LEU A 59 -14.35 -13.12 10.01
N ASP A 60 -13.92 -12.38 11.04
CA ASP A 60 -14.22 -10.96 11.19
C ASP A 60 -13.53 -10.13 10.09
N ASP A 61 -12.26 -10.41 9.78
CA ASP A 61 -11.51 -9.79 8.69
C ASP A 61 -12.20 -10.03 7.33
N ARG A 62 -12.70 -11.25 7.11
CA ARG A 62 -13.46 -11.60 5.90
C ARG A 62 -14.79 -10.87 5.81
N LEU A 63 -15.50 -10.72 6.94
CA LEU A 63 -16.75 -9.97 6.98
C LEU A 63 -16.51 -8.50 6.66
N GLN A 64 -15.50 -7.89 7.28
CA GLN A 64 -15.13 -6.50 7.02
C GLN A 64 -14.70 -6.28 5.56
N ALA A 65 -13.93 -7.21 4.99
CA ALA A 65 -13.57 -7.16 3.57
C ALA A 65 -14.80 -7.22 2.67
N LYS A 66 -15.78 -8.09 2.98
CA LYS A 66 -17.04 -8.18 2.25
C LYS A 66 -17.82 -6.87 2.31
N GLU A 67 -17.96 -6.27 3.49
CA GLU A 67 -18.64 -4.98 3.68
C GLU A 67 -17.94 -3.86 2.90
N GLY A 68 -16.61 -3.84 2.89
CA GLY A 68 -15.82 -2.90 2.09
C GLY A 68 -16.08 -3.03 0.59
N ILE A 69 -16.18 -4.26 0.08
CA ILE A 69 -16.53 -4.53 -1.32
C ILE A 69 -17.95 -4.06 -1.63
N GLU A 70 -18.92 -4.34 -0.77
CA GLU A 70 -20.32 -3.91 -0.96
C GLU A 70 -20.45 -2.39 -0.97
N ALA A 71 -19.74 -1.68 -0.10
CA ALA A 71 -19.69 -0.22 -0.09
C ALA A 71 -19.06 0.35 -1.36
N ALA A 72 -17.99 -0.27 -1.88
CA ALA A 72 -17.37 0.13 -3.14
C ALA A 72 -18.33 -0.07 -4.33
N ILE A 73 -19.04 -1.20 -4.39
CA ILE A 73 -20.06 -1.46 -5.41
C ILE A 73 -21.17 -0.41 -5.35
N HIS A 74 -21.62 -0.02 -4.16
CA HIS A 74 -22.63 1.03 -4.01
C HIS A 74 -22.15 2.38 -4.56
N LYS A 75 -20.92 2.80 -4.23
CA LYS A 75 -20.31 4.03 -4.77
C LYS A 75 -20.21 4.01 -6.29
N LEU A 76 -19.80 2.87 -6.87
CA LEU A 76 -19.74 2.70 -8.32
C LEU A 76 -21.11 2.82 -8.97
N ARG A 77 -22.17 2.26 -8.37
CA ARG A 77 -23.55 2.41 -8.86
C ARG A 77 -24.02 3.86 -8.84
N LEU A 78 -23.71 4.60 -7.78
CA LEU A 78 -24.03 6.03 -7.68
C LEU A 78 -23.30 6.85 -8.75
N LEU A 79 -22.01 6.58 -8.97
CA LEU A 79 -21.23 7.22 -10.04
C LEU A 79 -21.82 6.92 -11.41
N ALA A 80 -22.17 5.66 -11.69
CA ALA A 80 -22.81 5.29 -12.95
C ALA A 80 -24.17 5.99 -13.15
N ALA A 81 -24.98 6.11 -12.10
CA ALA A 81 -26.25 6.85 -12.18
C ALA A 81 -26.03 8.35 -12.42
N TYR A 82 -24.98 8.93 -11.81
CA TYR A 82 -24.61 10.33 -12.03
C TYR A 82 -24.13 10.58 -13.46
N THR A 83 -23.28 9.71 -14.01
CA THR A 83 -22.79 9.85 -15.38
C THR A 83 -23.89 9.71 -16.42
N VAL A 84 -24.85 8.79 -16.20
CA VAL A 84 -26.02 8.62 -17.07
C VAL A 84 -26.98 9.80 -17.00
N SER A 85 -27.17 10.41 -15.81
CA SER A 85 -28.09 11.55 -15.64
C SER A 85 -27.51 12.91 -16.08
N LYS A 86 -26.19 13.06 -16.13
CA LYS A 86 -25.51 14.31 -16.56
C LYS A 86 -24.33 14.04 -17.51
N PRO A 87 -24.58 13.52 -18.72
CA PRO A 87 -23.52 13.08 -19.64
C PRO A 87 -22.55 14.19 -20.04
N LYS A 88 -23.04 15.42 -20.32
CA LYS A 88 -22.19 16.57 -20.68
C LYS A 88 -21.20 16.96 -19.57
N PHE A 89 -21.67 17.06 -18.33
CA PHE A 89 -20.80 17.40 -17.18
C PHE A 89 -19.80 16.28 -16.87
N ALA A 90 -20.17 15.01 -17.06
CA ALA A 90 -19.27 13.89 -16.88
C ALA A 90 -18.15 13.87 -17.95
N THR A 91 -18.49 14.16 -19.21
CA THR A 91 -17.50 14.27 -20.29
C THR A 91 -16.59 15.48 -20.13
N GLU A 92 -17.13 16.65 -19.76
CA GLU A 92 -16.34 17.87 -19.50
C GLU A 92 -15.40 17.68 -18.31
N LYS A 93 -15.88 17.08 -17.22
CA LYS A 93 -15.04 16.78 -16.05
C LYS A 93 -13.95 15.75 -16.37
N ARG A 94 -14.26 14.75 -17.19
CA ARG A 94 -13.27 13.78 -17.66
C ARG A 94 -12.20 14.45 -18.52
N HIS A 95 -12.61 15.30 -19.46
CA HIS A 95 -11.68 16.05 -20.31
C HIS A 95 -10.77 16.95 -19.49
N ALA A 96 -11.32 17.67 -18.50
CA ALA A 96 -10.54 18.50 -17.59
C ALA A 96 -9.50 17.69 -16.79
N LEU A 97 -9.86 16.50 -16.31
CA LEU A 97 -8.93 15.60 -15.61
C LEU A 97 -7.85 15.04 -16.56
N GLU A 98 -8.20 14.70 -17.80
CA GLU A 98 -7.24 14.24 -18.81
C GLU A 98 -6.29 15.38 -19.22
N GLU A 99 -6.79 16.62 -19.37
CA GLU A 99 -5.96 17.81 -19.63
C GLU A 99 -5.01 18.10 -18.47
N GLU A 100 -5.48 18.02 -17.23
CA GLU A 100 -4.65 18.21 -16.05
C GLU A 100 -3.56 17.13 -15.93
N ALA A 101 -3.91 15.86 -16.16
CA ALA A 101 -2.94 14.76 -16.16
C ALA A 101 -1.88 14.94 -17.25
N ASN A 102 -2.29 15.29 -18.48
CA ASN A 102 -1.37 15.58 -19.58
C ASN A 102 -0.47 16.78 -19.28
N TYR A 103 -1.00 17.82 -18.62
CA TYR A 103 -0.21 18.97 -18.20
C TYR A 103 0.85 18.56 -17.17
N ARG A 104 0.46 17.81 -16.13
CA ARG A 104 1.39 17.29 -15.11
C ARG A 104 2.50 16.43 -15.73
N GLU A 105 2.17 15.56 -16.68
CA GLU A 105 3.14 14.70 -17.37
C GLU A 105 4.18 15.51 -18.17
N ARG A 106 3.73 16.54 -18.90
CA ARG A 106 4.64 17.45 -19.62
C ARG A 106 5.58 18.20 -18.69
N VAL A 107 5.06 18.69 -17.57
CA VAL A 107 5.86 19.38 -16.55
C VAL A 107 6.91 18.44 -15.96
N CYS A 108 6.53 17.22 -15.57
CA CYS A 108 7.48 16.20 -15.10
C CYS A 108 8.58 15.91 -16.15
N SER A 109 8.20 15.73 -17.41
CA SER A 109 9.16 15.45 -18.49
C SER A 109 10.15 16.61 -18.69
N GLN A 110 9.68 17.86 -18.63
CA GLN A 110 10.55 19.05 -18.73
C GLN A 110 11.50 19.17 -17.54
N ILE A 111 11.02 18.84 -16.35
CA ILE A 111 11.81 18.83 -15.12
C ILE A 111 12.92 17.78 -15.19
N GLU A 112 12.60 16.55 -15.60
CA GLU A 112 13.57 15.47 -15.77
C GLU A 112 14.64 15.84 -16.79
N ALA A 113 14.24 16.38 -17.94
CA ALA A 113 15.17 16.84 -18.98
C ALA A 113 16.11 17.94 -18.47
N SER A 114 15.58 18.93 -17.73
CA SER A 114 16.37 20.02 -17.16
C SER A 114 17.37 19.52 -16.11
N THR A 115 16.97 18.52 -15.31
CA THR A 115 17.82 17.90 -14.29
C THR A 115 18.96 17.12 -14.95
N LEU A 116 18.66 16.32 -15.98
CA LEU A 116 19.66 15.59 -16.76
C LEU A 116 20.68 16.53 -17.42
N GLN A 117 20.20 17.64 -18.02
CA GLN A 117 21.09 18.65 -18.60
C GLN A 117 21.99 19.30 -17.54
N GLY A 118 21.44 19.65 -16.38
CA GLY A 118 22.21 20.20 -15.26
C GLY A 118 23.29 19.24 -14.76
N MET A 119 22.97 17.95 -14.62
CA MET A 119 23.93 16.91 -14.23
C MET A 119 25.04 16.75 -15.28
N ALA A 120 24.70 16.73 -16.57
CA ALA A 120 25.71 16.64 -17.63
C ALA A 120 26.66 17.86 -17.66
N ALA A 121 26.13 19.06 -17.42
CA ALA A 121 26.94 20.27 -17.33
C ALA A 121 27.90 20.25 -16.12
N LEU A 122 27.42 19.75 -14.97
CA LEU A 122 28.23 19.54 -13.78
C LEU A 122 29.35 18.54 -14.03
N ASP A 123 29.02 17.39 -14.63
CA ASP A 123 29.98 16.35 -14.94
C ASP A 123 31.06 16.87 -15.90
N HIS A 124 30.68 17.69 -16.89
CA HIS A 124 31.62 18.34 -17.79
C HIS A 124 32.57 19.30 -17.05
N LEU A 125 32.03 20.17 -16.19
CA LEU A 125 32.85 21.11 -15.40
C LEU A 125 33.80 20.39 -14.44
N LEU A 126 33.33 19.32 -13.79
CA LEU A 126 34.14 18.51 -12.89
C LEU A 126 35.30 17.84 -13.64
N ASN A 127 35.01 17.25 -14.80
CA ASN A 127 36.03 16.64 -15.65
C ASN A 127 37.06 17.66 -16.16
N GLN A 128 36.63 18.89 -16.50
CA GLN A 128 37.55 19.98 -16.86
C GLN A 128 38.43 20.41 -15.68
N ALA A 129 37.87 20.51 -14.48
CA ALA A 129 38.62 20.87 -13.27
C ALA A 129 39.65 19.80 -12.90
N LEU A 130 39.27 18.53 -12.96
CA LEU A 130 40.16 17.39 -12.72
C LEU A 130 41.29 17.34 -13.75
N ALA A 131 41.01 17.62 -15.02
CA ALA A 131 42.03 17.64 -16.07
C ALA A 131 43.10 18.74 -15.89
N ARG A 132 42.80 19.78 -15.11
CA ARG A 132 43.70 20.89 -14.80
C ARG A 132 44.14 20.91 -13.34
N GLN A 133 43.94 19.80 -12.62
CA GLN A 133 44.17 19.71 -11.18
C GLN A 133 45.62 20.05 -10.78
N ASP A 134 46.59 19.75 -11.65
CA ASP A 134 48.02 20.02 -11.42
C ASP A 134 48.44 21.45 -11.84
N GLU A 135 47.57 22.20 -12.53
CA GLU A 135 47.82 23.56 -13.04
C GLU A 135 47.07 24.65 -12.26
N LEU A 136 45.96 24.29 -11.59
CA LEU A 136 45.11 25.21 -10.84
C LEU A 136 45.66 25.41 -9.42
N ASN A 137 45.81 26.66 -8.99
CA ASN A 137 46.01 26.93 -7.56
C ASN A 137 44.71 26.70 -6.78
N SER A 138 44.79 26.54 -5.45
CA SER A 138 43.62 26.19 -4.61
C SER A 138 42.45 27.17 -4.72
N VAL A 139 42.70 28.43 -5.06
CA VAL A 139 41.67 29.46 -5.21
C VAL A 139 40.89 29.26 -6.51
N GLU A 140 41.58 28.99 -7.62
CA GLU A 140 40.95 28.77 -8.94
C GLU A 140 40.11 27.49 -8.94
N PHE A 141 40.57 26.43 -8.26
CA PHE A 141 39.80 25.21 -8.08
C PHE A 141 38.51 25.46 -7.26
N MET A 142 38.59 26.26 -6.19
CA MET A 142 37.43 26.63 -5.37
C MET A 142 36.43 27.51 -6.14
N GLU A 143 36.88 28.38 -7.04
CA GLU A 143 35.99 29.17 -7.90
C GLU A 143 35.20 28.30 -8.88
N VAL A 144 35.83 27.27 -9.45
CA VAL A 144 35.16 26.32 -10.35
C VAL A 144 34.10 25.52 -9.58
N LEU A 145 34.42 25.04 -8.38
CA LEU A 145 33.47 24.35 -7.51
C LEU A 145 32.29 25.25 -7.09
N ALA A 146 32.55 26.52 -6.77
CA ALA A 146 31.50 27.47 -6.41
C ALA A 146 30.53 27.74 -7.57
N LYS A 147 31.04 27.89 -8.80
CA LYS A 147 30.21 28.02 -10.01
C LYS A 147 29.37 26.77 -10.28
N ALA A 148 29.97 25.59 -10.12
CA ALA A 148 29.26 24.32 -10.26
C ALA A 148 28.10 24.20 -9.25
N LEU A 149 28.34 24.58 -7.99
CA LEU A 149 27.34 24.53 -6.92
C LEU A 149 26.17 25.52 -7.15
N ASP A 150 26.46 26.72 -7.65
CA ASP A 150 25.45 27.74 -7.99
C ASP A 150 24.54 27.28 -9.14
N ILE A 151 25.12 26.68 -10.19
CA ILE A 151 24.36 26.11 -11.30
C ILE A 151 23.43 24.99 -10.79
N HIS A 152 23.94 24.11 -9.93
CA HIS A 152 23.13 23.03 -9.35
C HIS A 152 21.96 23.56 -8.50
N SER A 153 22.24 24.56 -7.67
CA SER A 153 21.25 25.16 -6.77
C SER A 153 20.14 25.87 -7.55
N LYS A 154 20.47 26.54 -8.65
CA LYS A 154 19.48 27.14 -9.57
C LYS A 154 18.64 26.10 -10.29
N ALA A 155 19.23 24.96 -10.67
CA ALA A 155 18.48 23.85 -11.27
C ALA A 155 17.48 23.24 -10.27
N LEU A 156 17.90 23.02 -9.02
CA LEU A 156 17.02 22.53 -7.94
C LEU A 156 15.91 23.52 -7.57
N LEU A 157 16.19 24.82 -7.59
CA LEU A 157 15.17 25.85 -7.34
C LEU A 157 14.10 25.85 -8.44
N ARG A 158 14.51 25.76 -9.71
CA ARG A 158 13.59 25.66 -10.85
C ARG A 158 12.77 24.36 -10.80
N TYR A 159 13.39 23.24 -10.41
CA TYR A 159 12.71 21.98 -10.12
C TYR A 159 11.62 22.19 -9.06
N SER A 160 11.98 22.78 -7.92
CA SER A 160 11.04 23.04 -6.83
C SER A 160 9.87 23.93 -7.25
N GLN A 161 10.13 24.99 -8.01
CA GLN A 161 9.08 25.89 -8.50
C GLN A 161 8.14 25.19 -9.50
N ALA A 162 8.67 24.30 -10.32
CA ALA A 162 7.86 23.56 -11.31
C ALA A 162 7.00 22.46 -10.66
N VAL A 163 7.47 21.82 -9.58
CA VAL A 163 6.72 20.78 -8.85
C VAL A 163 5.72 21.37 -7.85
N PHE A 164 6.11 22.44 -7.16
CA PHE A 164 5.38 22.96 -6.00
C PHE A 164 4.88 24.41 -6.16
N GLY A 165 4.92 24.96 -7.38
CA GLY A 165 4.57 26.35 -7.65
C GLY A 165 5.41 27.37 -6.87
N ASP A 166 5.05 28.66 -6.98
CA ASP A 166 5.78 29.76 -6.30
C ASP A 166 5.69 29.71 -4.76
N LYS A 167 4.84 28.85 -4.19
CA LYS A 167 4.56 28.79 -2.74
C LYS A 167 5.01 27.50 -2.06
N GLY A 168 5.62 26.55 -2.78
CA GLY A 168 6.02 25.26 -2.18
C GLY A 168 4.84 24.33 -1.87
N LEU A 169 3.69 24.52 -2.52
CA LEU A 169 2.52 23.66 -2.41
C LEU A 169 2.30 22.94 -3.74
N PRO A 170 2.19 21.60 -3.76
CA PRO A 170 2.00 20.86 -5.02
C PRO A 170 0.78 21.40 -5.78
N LEU A 171 0.99 21.71 -7.07
CA LEU A 171 -0.07 22.06 -8.02
C LEU A 171 -1.08 20.92 -8.17
#